data_AF-E3RMV8-F1
#
_entry.id   AF-E3RMV8-F1
#
_cell.length_a   1.000
_cell.length_b   1.000
_cell.length_c   1.000
_cell.angle_alpha   90.00
_cell.angle_beta   90.00
_cell.angle_gamma   90.00
#
_symmetry.space_group_name_H-M   'P 1'
#
loop_
_entity.id
_entity.type
_entity.pdbx_description
1 polymer ?
#
loop_
_entity_poly.entity_id
_entity_poly.type
_entity_poly.pdbx_seq_one_letter_code
_entity_poly.pdbx_strand_id
1 'polypeptide(L)'
;MYTKQQAQTLIKCLVKLTESFSRIPNRKLESAAMFDAQDVVPALGFSKGPLLASKSETVLGLVNHFVETAPNCKALKMAGAAETAMDYACMMHRAKVVAQALRSNGCVKGSIVATHQERSPDWVCSVLGILRAGAICLPLDISLPVSRLAIILQHSEASFVLRQEEEFNDRLQEVCNASGARAMTISELMTQEGADAAVDASPSELGEVYAKDSAMILYTSGSTGTPKGILLLHEGLRNWVEAALHLFDIGIDQIVLQQTSCSFDMCFVQVFLALCSGGLLCLVPSGSSANATFITEAIAAEGITFTGATPTEYSNWYRYGDHKALLRSTSHWRTAMTGGEATTHATLEIFASLAKQVDHGNTPRLFNVYGPTETTVGATGTELSYLGDFKSANISAGKPLAGYLVYVMDTHLQPVPVGIQ
;
A
#
# COMPACT_ATOMS: atom_id res chain seq x y z
N MET A 1 26.64 -28.37 6.54
CA MET A 1 25.78 -28.18 5.35
C MET A 1 24.33 -28.53 5.62
N TYR A 2 24.00 -29.63 6.32
CA TYR A 2 22.61 -29.94 6.69
C TYR A 2 22.46 -30.18 8.20
N THR A 3 21.29 -29.83 8.75
CA THR A 3 20.86 -30.30 10.06
C THR A 3 20.45 -31.76 9.99
N LYS A 4 20.44 -32.46 11.14
CA LYS A 4 19.96 -33.85 11.22
C LYS A 4 18.53 -34.00 10.68
N GLN A 5 17.67 -33.03 10.98
CA GLN A 5 16.29 -33.02 10.51
C GLN A 5 16.20 -32.86 8.99
N GLN A 6 16.98 -31.96 8.40
CA GLN A 6 17.05 -31.81 6.94
C GLN A 6 17.52 -33.09 6.25
N ALA A 7 18.56 -33.74 6.79
CA ALA A 7 19.04 -35.01 6.25
C ALA A 7 17.97 -36.12 6.34
N GLN A 8 17.22 -36.19 7.44
CA GLN A 8 16.12 -37.14 7.59
C GLN A 8 14.99 -36.88 6.58
N THR A 9 14.62 -35.61 6.34
CA THR A 9 13.64 -35.25 5.31
C THR A 9 14.09 -35.66 3.91
N LEU A 10 15.37 -35.45 3.56
CA LEU A 10 15.92 -35.86 2.27
C LEU A 10 15.89 -37.38 2.08
N ILE A 11 16.27 -38.14 3.13
CA ILE A 11 16.21 -39.61 3.08
C ILE A 11 14.77 -40.09 2.89
N LYS A 12 13.81 -39.56 3.65
CA LYS A 12 12.38 -39.87 3.48
C LYS A 12 11.91 -39.60 2.05
N CYS A 13 12.33 -38.46 1.47
CA CYS A 13 11.99 -38.10 0.10
C CYS A 13 12.49 -39.16 -0.91
N LEU A 14 13.76 -39.58 -0.80
CA LEU A 14 14.31 -40.61 -1.68
C LEU A 14 13.59 -41.96 -1.54
N VAL A 15 13.28 -42.36 -0.31
CA VAL A 15 12.49 -43.57 -0.05
C VAL A 15 11.10 -43.45 -0.70
N LYS A 16 10.41 -42.32 -0.53
CA LYS A 16 9.08 -42.13 -1.10
C LYS A 16 9.05 -42.12 -2.62
N LEU A 17 10.06 -41.50 -3.21
CA LEU A 17 10.24 -41.46 -4.65
C LEU A 17 10.45 -42.88 -5.20
N THR A 18 11.34 -43.66 -4.59
CA THR A 18 11.60 -45.05 -4.99
C THR A 18 10.38 -45.95 -4.79
N GLU A 19 9.61 -45.77 -3.71
CA GLU A 19 8.32 -46.46 -3.51
C GLU A 19 7.29 -46.12 -4.60
N SER A 20 7.25 -44.88 -5.06
CA SER A 20 6.31 -44.45 -6.11
C SER A 20 6.56 -45.19 -7.43
N PHE A 21 7.84 -45.39 -7.78
CA PHE A 21 8.24 -46.15 -8.97
C PHE A 21 8.14 -47.67 -8.78
N SER A 22 8.39 -48.19 -7.57
CA SER A 22 8.25 -49.64 -7.34
C SER A 22 6.79 -50.11 -7.44
N ARG A 23 5.83 -49.27 -7.02
CA ARG A 23 4.39 -49.56 -7.14
C ARG A 23 3.86 -49.40 -8.57
N ILE A 24 4.36 -48.41 -9.30
CA ILE A 24 3.95 -48.14 -10.69
C ILE A 24 5.22 -47.84 -11.52
N PRO A 25 5.83 -48.87 -12.14
CA PRO A 25 7.12 -48.73 -12.84
C PRO A 25 7.14 -47.69 -13.96
N ASN A 26 6.01 -47.47 -14.62
CA ASN A 26 5.87 -46.50 -15.72
C ASN A 26 5.28 -45.14 -15.26
N ARG A 27 5.28 -44.85 -13.96
CA ARG A 27 4.84 -43.55 -13.44
C ARG A 27 5.76 -42.47 -13.98
N LYS A 28 5.20 -41.33 -14.40
CA LYS A 28 6.01 -40.18 -14.77
C LYS A 28 6.61 -39.53 -13.52
N LEU A 29 7.86 -39.04 -13.61
CA LEU A 29 8.56 -38.40 -12.49
C LEU A 29 7.76 -37.26 -11.86
N GLU A 30 7.10 -36.43 -12.67
CA GLU A 30 6.21 -35.33 -12.26
C GLU A 30 5.01 -35.74 -11.39
N SER A 31 4.64 -37.02 -11.41
CA SER A 31 3.49 -37.57 -10.65
C SER A 31 3.92 -38.48 -9.50
N ALA A 32 5.24 -38.65 -9.29
CA ALA A 32 5.77 -39.42 -8.19
C ALA A 32 5.72 -38.59 -6.92
N ALA A 33 5.18 -39.16 -5.84
CA ALA A 33 5.11 -38.46 -4.57
C ALA A 33 6.53 -38.33 -4.00
N MET A 34 7.01 -37.10 -3.86
CA MET A 34 8.30 -36.82 -3.22
C MET A 34 8.19 -36.70 -1.71
N PHE A 35 7.01 -36.35 -1.18
CA PHE A 35 6.79 -36.12 0.24
C PHE A 35 5.55 -36.88 0.72
N ASP A 36 5.56 -37.32 1.98
CA ASP A 36 4.35 -37.81 2.62
C ASP A 36 3.43 -36.65 2.97
N ALA A 37 2.11 -36.90 2.91
CA ALA A 37 1.12 -35.88 3.25
C ALA A 37 1.37 -35.30 4.66
N GLN A 38 1.82 -36.14 5.61
CA GLN A 38 2.15 -35.75 6.98
C GLN A 38 3.34 -34.78 7.08
N ASP A 39 4.32 -34.89 6.18
CA ASP A 39 5.48 -33.98 6.17
C ASP A 39 5.10 -32.58 5.64
N VAL A 40 4.00 -32.49 4.86
CA VAL A 40 3.47 -31.25 4.28
C VAL A 40 2.48 -30.53 5.20
N VAL A 41 1.77 -31.27 6.08
CA VAL A 41 0.79 -30.71 7.02
C VAL A 41 1.33 -29.50 7.81
N PRO A 42 2.55 -29.51 8.38
CA PRO A 42 3.08 -28.33 9.07
C PRO A 42 3.19 -27.10 8.17
N ALA A 43 3.65 -27.24 6.92
CA ALA A 43 3.77 -26.13 5.98
C ALA A 43 2.39 -25.53 5.64
N LEU A 44 1.37 -26.37 5.47
CA LEU A 44 -0.02 -25.95 5.28
C LEU A 44 -0.64 -25.30 6.52
N GLY A 45 -0.12 -25.62 7.71
CA GLY A 45 -0.49 -24.94 8.96
C GLY A 45 0.04 -23.51 9.00
N PHE A 46 1.26 -23.29 8.51
CA PHE A 46 1.88 -21.95 8.44
C PHE A 46 1.38 -21.11 7.25
N SER A 47 0.72 -21.73 6.27
CA SER A 47 0.29 -21.08 5.03
C SER A 47 -0.95 -20.20 5.18
N LYS A 48 -1.58 -20.14 6.36
CA LYS A 48 -2.86 -19.47 6.56
C LYS A 48 -2.73 -18.32 7.55
N GLY A 49 -3.09 -17.13 7.10
CA GLY A 49 -3.26 -15.98 7.96
C GLY A 49 -4.51 -16.13 8.84
N PRO A 50 -4.59 -15.41 9.96
CA PRO A 50 -5.81 -15.38 10.75
C PRO A 50 -6.97 -14.78 9.93
N LEU A 51 -8.20 -15.09 10.34
CA LEU A 51 -9.39 -14.42 9.83
C LEU A 51 -9.80 -13.34 10.82
N LEU A 52 -9.85 -12.09 10.37
CA LEU A 52 -10.34 -10.97 11.17
C LEU A 52 -11.80 -10.72 10.80
N ALA A 53 -12.60 -10.36 11.82
CA ALA A 53 -13.93 -9.83 11.57
C ALA A 53 -13.78 -8.43 10.97
N SER A 54 -14.43 -8.21 9.83
CA SER A 54 -14.35 -6.93 9.16
C SER A 54 -15.39 -5.95 9.69
N LYS A 55 -15.02 -4.66 9.71
CA LYS A 55 -15.88 -3.54 10.11
C LYS A 55 -16.67 -2.94 8.95
N SER A 56 -16.31 -3.23 7.70
CA SER A 56 -16.92 -2.66 6.50
C SER A 56 -16.68 -3.54 5.27
N GLU A 57 -17.59 -3.55 4.30
CA GLU A 57 -17.41 -4.25 3.02
C GLU A 57 -16.35 -3.61 2.12
N THR A 58 -16.16 -2.29 2.22
CA THR A 58 -15.25 -1.51 1.37
C THR A 58 -14.27 -0.68 2.19
N VAL A 59 -13.14 -0.32 1.58
CA VAL A 59 -12.17 0.61 2.21
C VAL A 59 -12.79 1.98 2.48
N LEU A 60 -13.72 2.44 1.62
CA LEU A 60 -14.47 3.66 1.85
C LEU A 60 -15.35 3.59 3.10
N GLY A 61 -15.98 2.45 3.38
CA GLY A 61 -16.78 2.32 4.59
C GLY A 61 -15.93 2.36 5.86
N LEU A 62 -14.66 1.92 5.81
CA LEU A 62 -13.72 2.12 6.92
C LEU A 62 -13.42 3.61 7.16
N VAL A 63 -13.26 4.40 6.09
CA VAL A 63 -13.08 5.85 6.20
C VAL A 63 -14.36 6.53 6.71
N ASN A 64 -15.52 6.16 6.17
CA ASN A 64 -16.82 6.73 6.56
C ASN A 64 -17.12 6.54 8.06
N HIS A 65 -16.67 5.43 8.66
CA HIS A 65 -16.80 5.22 10.11
C HIS A 65 -16.22 6.38 10.92
N PHE A 66 -15.05 6.92 10.56
CA PHE A 66 -14.44 8.05 11.27
C PHE A 66 -15.04 9.39 10.90
N VAL A 67 -15.65 9.50 9.73
CA VAL A 67 -16.38 10.70 9.32
C VAL A 67 -17.66 10.85 10.16
N GLU A 68 -18.30 9.74 10.51
CA GLU A 68 -19.50 9.72 11.36
C GLU A 68 -19.15 9.86 12.85
N THR A 69 -18.08 9.22 13.31
CA THR A 69 -17.74 9.15 14.75
C THR A 69 -16.77 10.24 15.22
N ALA A 70 -15.96 10.78 14.32
CA ALA A 70 -14.90 11.75 14.62
C ALA A 70 -14.73 12.82 13.50
N PRO A 71 -15.81 13.49 13.04
CA PRO A 71 -15.78 14.38 11.87
C PRO A 71 -14.77 15.53 11.98
N ASN A 72 -14.54 16.04 13.20
CA ASN A 72 -13.69 17.20 13.46
C ASN A 72 -12.22 16.83 13.73
N CYS A 73 -11.88 15.53 13.73
CA CYS A 73 -10.48 15.09 13.85
C CYS A 73 -9.71 15.45 12.58
N LYS A 74 -8.42 15.75 12.74
CA LYS A 74 -7.56 16.13 11.61
C LYS A 74 -7.25 14.90 10.76
N ALA A 75 -7.52 15.00 9.46
CA ALA A 75 -7.36 13.92 8.49
C ALA A 75 -6.14 14.14 7.58
N LEU A 76 -5.96 15.36 7.05
CA LEU A 76 -4.93 15.66 6.05
C LEU A 76 -4.16 16.94 6.40
N LYS A 77 -2.85 16.92 6.19
CA LYS A 77 -2.00 18.12 6.25
C LYS A 77 -0.80 18.01 5.31
N MET A 78 -0.28 19.16 4.88
CA MET A 78 1.03 19.23 4.21
C MET A 78 2.15 19.35 5.26
N ALA A 79 3.24 18.62 5.07
CA ALA A 79 4.43 18.73 5.90
C ALA A 79 5.13 20.08 5.64
N GLY A 80 5.53 20.77 6.71
CA GLY A 80 6.23 22.06 6.65
C GLY A 80 5.35 23.25 6.25
N ALA A 81 4.04 23.07 6.06
CA ALA A 81 3.12 24.17 5.76
C ALA A 81 2.61 24.84 7.04
N ALA A 82 2.42 26.16 6.99
CA ALA A 82 1.78 26.92 8.07
C ALA A 82 0.24 26.76 8.09
N GLU A 83 -0.33 26.19 7.02
CA GLU A 83 -1.78 25.98 6.90
C GLU A 83 -2.31 24.99 7.93
N THR A 84 -3.58 25.17 8.30
CA THR A 84 -4.27 24.29 9.24
C THR A 84 -4.63 22.96 8.59
N ALA A 85 -4.51 21.87 9.35
CA ALA A 85 -4.91 20.54 8.89
C ALA A 85 -6.42 20.49 8.56
N MET A 86 -6.75 19.85 7.43
CA MET A 86 -8.12 19.54 7.01
C MET A 86 -8.66 18.39 7.85
N ASP A 87 -9.90 18.52 8.34
CA ASP A 87 -10.58 17.47 9.11
C ASP A 87 -11.33 16.45 8.23
N TYR A 88 -11.79 15.36 8.84
CA TYR A 88 -12.51 14.28 8.13
C TYR A 88 -13.79 14.78 7.46
N ALA A 89 -14.54 15.68 8.10
CA ALA A 89 -15.76 16.26 7.54
C ALA A 89 -15.47 17.07 6.28
N CYS A 90 -14.49 17.99 6.31
CA CYS A 90 -14.10 18.79 5.15
C CYS A 90 -13.55 17.91 4.03
N MET A 91 -12.68 16.94 4.36
CA MET A 91 -12.11 16.01 3.39
C MET A 91 -13.22 15.25 2.64
N MET A 92 -14.17 14.66 3.37
CA MET A 92 -15.22 13.87 2.75
C MET A 92 -16.28 14.70 2.05
N HIS A 93 -16.53 15.93 2.52
CA HIS A 93 -17.34 16.88 1.78
C HIS A 93 -16.72 17.16 0.40
N ARG A 94 -15.42 17.48 0.34
CA ARG A 94 -14.73 17.72 -0.93
C ARG A 94 -14.72 16.48 -1.83
N ALA A 95 -14.46 15.29 -1.27
CA ALA A 95 -14.57 14.03 -2.00
C ALA A 95 -15.99 13.78 -2.55
N LYS A 96 -17.05 14.14 -1.81
CA LYS A 96 -18.45 14.05 -2.26
C LYS A 96 -18.70 14.95 -3.47
N VAL A 97 -18.22 16.21 -3.43
CA VAL A 97 -18.36 17.15 -4.55
C VAL A 97 -17.65 16.61 -5.79
N VAL A 98 -16.42 16.12 -5.66
CA VAL A 98 -15.69 15.47 -6.77
C VAL A 98 -16.49 14.30 -7.35
N ALA A 99 -17.03 13.42 -6.49
CA ALA A 99 -17.80 12.25 -6.93
C ALA A 99 -19.04 12.66 -7.75
N GLN A 100 -19.79 13.65 -7.28
CA GLN A 100 -20.99 14.13 -7.95
C GLN A 100 -20.66 14.85 -9.26
N ALA A 101 -19.64 15.72 -9.26
CA ALA A 101 -19.22 16.40 -10.48
C ALA A 101 -18.76 15.39 -11.54
N LEU A 102 -18.03 14.33 -11.16
CA LEU A 102 -17.71 13.22 -12.07
C LEU A 102 -18.99 12.57 -12.63
N ARG A 103 -19.97 12.22 -11.78
CA ARG A 103 -21.25 11.63 -12.22
C ARG A 103 -22.00 12.54 -13.19
N SER A 104 -22.14 13.82 -12.88
CA SER A 104 -22.81 14.83 -13.72
C SER A 104 -22.11 14.99 -15.07
N ASN A 105 -20.81 14.71 -15.14
CA ASN A 105 -20.04 14.73 -16.38
C ASN A 105 -20.03 13.39 -17.14
N GLY A 106 -20.87 12.43 -16.72
CA GLY A 106 -21.08 11.15 -17.39
C GLY A 106 -20.23 9.99 -16.85
N CYS A 107 -19.57 10.16 -15.70
CA CYS A 107 -18.85 9.07 -15.05
C CYS A 107 -19.82 8.01 -14.54
N VAL A 108 -19.68 6.78 -15.01
CA VAL A 108 -20.49 5.64 -14.60
C VAL A 108 -19.68 4.69 -13.73
N LYS A 109 -20.35 3.75 -13.06
CA LYS A 109 -19.67 2.75 -12.24
C LYS A 109 -18.71 1.94 -13.13
N GLY A 110 -17.46 1.78 -12.69
CA GLY A 110 -16.41 1.12 -13.45
C GLY A 110 -15.68 2.01 -14.47
N SER A 111 -16.06 3.28 -14.65
CA SER A 111 -15.26 4.24 -15.42
C SER A 111 -13.87 4.37 -14.80
N ILE A 112 -12.84 4.49 -15.64
CA ILE A 112 -11.46 4.72 -15.17
C ILE A 112 -11.22 6.24 -15.14
N VAL A 113 -10.82 6.74 -13.98
CA VAL A 113 -10.48 8.15 -13.78
C VAL A 113 -9.02 8.24 -13.36
N ALA A 114 -8.21 8.88 -14.19
CA ALA A 114 -6.81 9.10 -13.89
C ALA A 114 -6.61 10.33 -13.00
N THR A 115 -5.65 10.29 -12.08
CA THR A 115 -5.22 11.48 -11.32
C THR A 115 -3.81 11.87 -11.73
N HIS A 116 -3.64 13.02 -12.36
CA HIS A 116 -2.36 13.63 -12.71
C HIS A 116 -2.16 14.90 -11.89
N GLN A 117 -1.88 14.73 -10.60
CA GLN A 117 -1.85 15.80 -9.60
C GLN A 117 -0.66 15.59 -8.66
N GLU A 118 -0.11 16.68 -8.10
CA GLU A 118 0.83 16.55 -6.98
C GLU A 118 0.15 16.09 -5.69
N ARG A 119 0.96 15.56 -4.78
CA ARG A 119 0.52 15.25 -3.44
C ARG A 119 0.07 16.50 -2.72
N SER A 120 -1.22 16.50 -2.41
CA SER A 120 -1.94 17.58 -1.72
C SER A 120 -3.18 16.97 -1.05
N PRO A 121 -3.81 17.67 -0.09
CA PRO A 121 -5.09 17.23 0.46
C PRO A 121 -6.15 17.04 -0.64
N ASP A 122 -6.08 17.88 -1.66
CA ASP A 122 -6.94 17.86 -2.83
C ASP A 122 -6.77 16.59 -3.68
N TRP A 123 -5.53 16.12 -3.88
CA TRP A 123 -5.28 14.84 -4.53
C TRP A 123 -5.90 13.66 -3.75
N VAL A 124 -5.83 13.66 -2.43
CA VAL A 124 -6.49 12.62 -1.61
C VAL A 124 -8.01 12.71 -1.75
N CYS A 125 -8.57 13.94 -1.77
CA CYS A 125 -10.00 14.15 -2.02
C CYS A 125 -10.42 13.66 -3.42
N SER A 126 -9.59 13.85 -4.45
CA SER A 126 -9.80 13.28 -5.79
C SER A 126 -9.89 11.75 -5.74
N VAL A 127 -8.91 11.09 -5.12
CA VAL A 127 -8.89 9.62 -4.99
C VAL A 127 -10.17 9.13 -4.31
N LEU A 128 -10.53 9.72 -3.17
CA LEU A 128 -11.75 9.35 -2.44
C LEU A 128 -13.02 9.65 -3.25
N GLY A 129 -13.07 10.77 -3.96
CA GLY A 129 -14.21 11.14 -4.80
C GLY A 129 -14.42 10.21 -5.99
N ILE A 130 -13.33 9.77 -6.64
CA ILE A 130 -13.37 8.76 -7.71
C ILE A 130 -13.95 7.45 -7.17
N LEU A 131 -13.42 6.96 -6.05
CA LEU A 131 -13.90 5.74 -5.42
C LEU A 131 -15.39 5.86 -5.03
N ARG A 132 -15.81 7.03 -4.50
CA ARG A 132 -17.21 7.30 -4.14
C ARG A 132 -18.15 7.37 -5.34
N ALA A 133 -17.65 7.75 -6.51
CA ALA A 133 -18.39 7.67 -7.77
C ALA A 133 -18.49 6.23 -8.29
N GLY A 134 -17.96 5.23 -7.57
CA GLY A 134 -17.88 3.84 -8.04
C GLY A 134 -16.95 3.67 -9.25
N ALA A 135 -16.05 4.63 -9.46
CA ALA A 135 -15.07 4.64 -10.53
C ALA A 135 -13.73 4.09 -10.04
N ILE A 136 -12.87 3.74 -10.99
CA ILE A 136 -11.57 3.12 -10.76
C ILE A 136 -10.49 4.20 -10.83
N CYS A 137 -9.77 4.40 -9.72
CA CYS A 137 -8.70 5.38 -9.64
C CYS A 137 -7.43 4.88 -10.32
N LEU A 138 -6.90 5.65 -11.27
CA LEU A 138 -5.62 5.41 -11.93
C LEU A 138 -4.64 6.55 -11.59
N PRO A 139 -3.79 6.40 -10.57
CA PRO A 139 -2.79 7.41 -10.27
C PRO A 139 -1.72 7.50 -11.36
N LEU A 140 -1.44 8.72 -11.81
CA LEU A 140 -0.37 9.05 -12.73
C LEU A 140 0.66 9.90 -11.99
N ASP A 141 1.85 9.33 -11.78
CA ASP A 141 2.95 10.05 -11.18
C ASP A 141 3.51 11.08 -12.16
N ILE A 142 3.34 12.36 -11.81
CA ILE A 142 3.73 13.50 -12.63
C ILE A 142 5.25 13.57 -12.89
N SER A 143 6.07 12.85 -12.11
CA SER A 143 7.51 12.78 -12.30
C SER A 143 7.93 11.82 -13.42
N LEU A 144 7.00 10.98 -13.90
CA LEU A 144 7.26 10.08 -15.00
C LEU A 144 7.38 10.84 -16.33
N PRO A 145 8.22 10.33 -17.26
CA PRO A 145 8.28 10.90 -18.60
C PRO A 145 6.90 10.94 -19.26
N VAL A 146 6.56 12.06 -19.90
CA VAL A 146 5.29 12.25 -20.63
C VAL A 146 4.99 11.11 -21.60
N SER A 147 6.02 10.57 -22.27
CA SER A 147 5.86 9.42 -23.17
C SER A 147 5.34 8.17 -22.46
N ARG A 148 5.75 7.94 -21.21
CA ARG A 148 5.28 6.82 -20.39
C ARG A 148 3.85 7.03 -19.94
N LEU A 149 3.52 8.24 -19.48
CA LEU A 149 2.17 8.62 -19.07
C LEU A 149 1.16 8.50 -20.22
N ALA A 150 1.55 8.95 -21.42
CA ALA A 150 0.77 8.79 -22.65
C ALA A 150 0.42 7.32 -22.95
N ILE A 151 1.40 6.41 -22.83
CA ILE A 151 1.18 4.97 -23.05
C ILE A 151 0.21 4.40 -22.01
N ILE A 152 0.34 4.81 -20.74
CA ILE A 152 -0.56 4.36 -19.67
C ILE A 152 -1.99 4.84 -19.91
N LEU A 153 -2.17 6.13 -20.24
CA LEU A 153 -3.47 6.69 -20.56
C LEU A 153 -4.11 5.99 -21.77
N GLN A 154 -3.34 5.76 -22.82
CA GLN A 154 -3.82 5.05 -24.01
C GLN A 154 -4.22 3.60 -23.70
N HIS A 155 -3.41 2.87 -22.93
CA HIS A 155 -3.67 1.46 -22.60
C HIS A 155 -4.82 1.30 -21.59
N SER A 156 -5.00 2.25 -20.69
CA SER A 156 -6.05 2.20 -19.67
C SER A 156 -7.43 2.62 -20.19
N GLU A 157 -7.49 3.31 -21.33
CA GLU A 157 -8.74 3.89 -21.85
C GLU A 157 -9.47 4.75 -20.80
N ALA A 158 -8.69 5.51 -20.01
CA ALA A 158 -9.24 6.39 -18.97
C ALA A 158 -10.26 7.36 -19.58
N SER A 159 -11.45 7.43 -18.97
CA SER A 159 -12.54 8.30 -19.44
C SER A 159 -12.39 9.74 -18.96
N PHE A 160 -11.67 9.93 -17.85
CA PHE A 160 -11.44 11.24 -17.25
C PHE A 160 -10.00 11.34 -16.74
N VAL A 161 -9.46 12.55 -16.76
CA VAL A 161 -8.17 12.88 -16.13
C VAL A 161 -8.37 14.07 -15.20
N LEU A 162 -8.25 13.85 -13.89
CA LEU A 162 -8.19 14.92 -12.90
C LEU A 162 -6.76 15.46 -12.88
N ARG A 163 -6.57 16.67 -13.37
CA ARG A 163 -5.26 17.31 -13.48
C ARG A 163 -5.11 18.47 -12.49
N GLN A 164 -3.86 18.86 -12.29
CA GLN A 164 -3.50 20.11 -11.63
C GLN A 164 -3.90 21.34 -12.45
N GLU A 165 -3.97 22.51 -11.83
CA GLU A 165 -4.40 23.77 -12.51
C GLU A 165 -3.40 24.22 -13.56
N GLU A 166 -2.12 23.91 -13.34
CA GLU A 166 -1.01 24.18 -14.24
C GLU A 166 -1.23 23.58 -15.64
N GLU A 167 -0.46 24.09 -16.60
CA GLU A 167 -0.57 23.71 -18.01
C GLU A 167 -0.41 22.20 -18.21
N PHE A 168 -1.44 21.56 -18.74
CA PHE A 168 -1.45 20.14 -19.05
C PHE A 168 -0.66 19.91 -20.33
N ASN A 169 0.38 19.07 -20.26
CA ASN A 169 1.29 18.87 -21.38
C ASN A 169 0.54 18.53 -22.70
N ASP A 170 0.89 19.21 -23.79
CA ASP A 170 0.24 19.07 -25.11
C ASP A 170 0.07 17.61 -25.54
N ARG A 171 1.10 16.78 -25.34
CA ARG A 171 1.04 15.36 -25.72
C ARG A 171 0.05 14.57 -24.88
N LEU A 172 -0.11 14.88 -23.59
CA LEU A 172 -1.13 14.25 -22.76
C LEU A 172 -2.53 14.73 -23.16
N GLN A 173 -2.66 16.01 -23.51
CA GLN A 173 -3.90 16.57 -24.03
C GLN A 173 -4.29 15.93 -25.37
N GLU A 174 -3.34 15.72 -26.29
CA GLU A 174 -3.54 15.00 -27.55
C GLU A 174 -4.03 13.57 -27.31
N VAL A 175 -3.42 12.85 -26.37
CA VAL A 175 -3.86 11.49 -26.00
C VAL A 175 -5.29 11.50 -25.46
N CYS A 176 -5.62 12.45 -24.57
CA CYS A 176 -6.97 12.59 -24.05
C CYS A 176 -7.98 12.90 -25.16
N ASN A 177 -7.64 13.82 -26.07
CA ASN A 177 -8.51 14.17 -27.21
C ASN A 177 -8.72 12.99 -28.15
N ALA A 178 -7.67 12.19 -28.40
CA ALA A 178 -7.75 11.00 -29.26
C ALA A 178 -8.57 9.86 -28.65
N SER A 179 -8.55 9.70 -27.32
CA SER A 179 -9.35 8.69 -26.61
C SER A 179 -10.75 9.18 -26.21
N GLY A 180 -11.04 10.47 -26.37
CA GLY A 180 -12.26 11.10 -25.86
C GLY A 180 -12.29 11.31 -24.35
N ALA A 181 -11.14 11.18 -23.67
CA ALA A 181 -11.02 11.43 -22.24
C ALA A 181 -11.18 12.91 -21.91
N ARG A 182 -11.92 13.22 -20.85
CA ARG A 182 -12.13 14.60 -20.39
C ARG A 182 -11.10 14.96 -19.33
N ALA A 183 -10.17 15.86 -19.66
CA ALA A 183 -9.23 16.44 -18.70
C ALA A 183 -9.90 17.61 -17.95
N MET A 184 -9.90 17.58 -16.62
CA MET A 184 -10.57 18.56 -15.76
C MET A 184 -9.71 18.88 -14.54
N THR A 185 -9.83 20.09 -13.99
CA THR A 185 -9.22 20.47 -12.71
C THR A 185 -10.18 20.25 -11.54
N ILE A 186 -9.67 20.16 -10.31
CA ILE A 186 -10.56 20.13 -9.13
C ILE A 186 -11.36 21.43 -9.04
N SER A 187 -10.75 22.58 -9.29
CA SER A 187 -11.44 23.88 -9.21
C SER A 187 -12.60 23.99 -10.21
N GLU A 188 -12.46 23.42 -11.41
CA GLU A 188 -13.56 23.28 -12.37
C GLU A 188 -14.68 22.40 -11.81
N LEU A 189 -14.37 21.29 -11.12
CA LEU A 189 -15.39 20.44 -10.50
C LEU A 189 -16.09 21.12 -9.31
N MET A 190 -15.34 21.88 -8.51
CA MET A 190 -15.88 22.57 -7.33
C MET A 190 -16.77 23.78 -7.69
N THR A 191 -16.64 24.33 -8.90
CA THR A 191 -17.39 25.52 -9.34
C THR A 191 -18.61 25.19 -10.21
N GLN A 192 -18.87 23.90 -10.49
CA GLN A 192 -20.05 23.49 -11.28
C GLN A 192 -21.36 23.74 -10.52
N GLU A 193 -22.40 24.15 -11.27
CA GLU A 193 -23.76 24.32 -10.74
C GLU A 193 -24.22 23.04 -10.03
N GLY A 194 -24.57 23.14 -8.75
CA GLY A 194 -24.94 22.01 -7.89
C GLY A 194 -23.85 21.52 -6.93
N ALA A 195 -22.62 22.06 -6.99
CA ALA A 195 -21.56 21.76 -6.01
C ALA A 195 -21.99 22.12 -4.57
N ASP A 196 -22.81 23.16 -4.39
CA ASP A 196 -23.40 23.52 -3.08
C ASP A 196 -24.67 22.72 -2.76
N ALA A 197 -25.43 22.29 -3.77
CA ALA A 197 -26.59 21.39 -3.59
C ALA A 197 -26.16 19.95 -3.19
N ALA A 198 -24.87 19.64 -3.34
CA ALA A 198 -24.21 18.45 -2.83
C ALA A 198 -24.46 18.22 -1.34
N VAL A 199 -24.77 19.25 -0.56
CA VAL A 199 -24.98 19.17 0.89
C VAL A 199 -26.19 18.27 1.23
N ASP A 200 -27.23 18.24 0.39
CA ASP A 200 -28.50 17.55 0.69
C ASP A 200 -28.69 16.18 -0.01
N ALA A 201 -27.83 15.85 -0.98
CA ALA A 201 -27.91 14.56 -1.67
C ALA A 201 -27.62 13.38 -0.71
N SER A 202 -28.56 12.44 -0.61
CA SER A 202 -28.37 11.25 0.24
C SER A 202 -27.28 10.33 -0.34
N PRO A 203 -26.59 9.51 0.48
CA PRO A 203 -25.64 8.50 -0.01
C PRO A 203 -26.22 7.59 -1.11
N SER A 204 -27.54 7.42 -1.15
CA SER A 204 -28.24 6.59 -2.15
C SER A 204 -28.19 7.15 -3.58
N GLU A 205 -27.96 8.45 -3.76
CA GLU A 205 -27.98 9.09 -5.08
C GLU A 205 -26.70 8.84 -5.90
N LEU A 206 -25.58 8.52 -5.25
CA LEU A 206 -24.31 8.19 -5.92
C LEU A 206 -24.24 6.73 -6.40
N GLY A 207 -25.20 5.89 -5.98
CA GLY A 207 -25.19 4.45 -6.16
C GLY A 207 -24.26 3.74 -5.17
N GLU A 208 -24.54 2.46 -4.90
CA GLU A 208 -23.76 1.66 -3.95
C GLU A 208 -22.44 1.16 -4.55
N VAL A 209 -21.38 1.25 -3.73
CA VAL A 209 -20.06 0.65 -3.99
C VAL A 209 -19.96 -0.62 -3.17
N TYR A 210 -19.66 -1.73 -3.83
CA TYR A 210 -19.62 -3.07 -3.27
C TYR A 210 -18.19 -3.58 -3.09
N ALA A 211 -18.03 -4.59 -2.24
CA ALA A 211 -16.74 -5.21 -1.93
C ALA A 211 -15.95 -5.66 -3.18
N LYS A 212 -16.65 -6.24 -4.16
CA LYS A 212 -16.06 -6.80 -5.39
C LYS A 212 -15.87 -5.79 -6.52
N ASP A 213 -16.25 -4.53 -6.30
CA ASP A 213 -16.00 -3.49 -7.30
C ASP A 213 -14.50 -3.19 -7.38
N SER A 214 -14.06 -2.81 -8.57
CA SER A 214 -12.71 -2.34 -8.82
C SER A 214 -12.51 -0.96 -8.20
N ALA A 215 -11.43 -0.80 -7.44
CA ALA A 215 -11.09 0.44 -6.76
C ALA A 215 -9.96 1.19 -7.50
N MET A 216 -8.89 0.47 -7.87
CA MET A 216 -7.67 1.11 -8.37
C MET A 216 -6.99 0.30 -9.47
N ILE A 217 -6.26 0.99 -10.35
CA ILE A 217 -5.31 0.38 -11.28
C ILE A 217 -3.92 0.93 -11.01
N LEU A 218 -2.96 0.07 -10.73
CA LEU A 218 -1.55 0.44 -10.57
C LEU A 218 -0.71 -0.17 -11.68
N TYR A 219 0.13 0.63 -12.31
CA TYR A 219 0.98 0.17 -13.41
C TYR A 219 2.37 -0.22 -12.94
N THR A 220 2.79 -1.44 -13.26
CA THR A 220 4.13 -1.93 -12.95
C THR A 220 5.03 -1.94 -14.18
N SER A 221 6.34 -2.03 -13.96
CA SER A 221 7.33 -2.26 -15.02
C SER A 221 7.17 -3.69 -15.56
N GLY A 222 6.30 -3.84 -16.56
CA GLY A 222 6.15 -5.11 -17.26
C GLY A 222 7.48 -5.57 -17.85
N SER A 223 7.85 -6.84 -17.65
CA SER A 223 9.05 -7.48 -18.20
C SER A 223 9.13 -7.44 -19.73
N THR A 224 8.02 -7.16 -20.41
CA THR A 224 7.89 -7.09 -21.88
C THR A 224 8.06 -5.66 -22.44
N GLY A 225 8.35 -4.67 -21.59
CA GLY A 225 8.47 -3.25 -21.98
C GLY A 225 7.14 -2.48 -22.00
N THR A 226 6.02 -3.17 -22.24
CA THR A 226 4.67 -2.60 -22.12
C THR A 226 4.25 -2.51 -20.65
N PRO A 227 3.75 -1.35 -20.17
CA PRO A 227 3.16 -1.24 -18.83
C PRO A 227 2.05 -2.28 -18.61
N LYS A 228 2.00 -2.92 -17.44
CA LYS A 228 0.90 -3.82 -17.04
C LYS A 228 0.07 -3.15 -15.95
N GLY A 229 -1.23 -3.00 -16.17
CA GLY A 229 -2.16 -2.47 -15.17
C GLY A 229 -2.66 -3.58 -14.25
N ILE A 230 -2.40 -3.45 -12.96
CA ILE A 230 -2.90 -4.35 -11.91
C ILE A 230 -4.15 -3.74 -11.30
N LEU A 231 -5.27 -4.45 -11.43
CA LEU A 231 -6.56 -4.05 -10.91
C LEU A 231 -6.72 -4.50 -9.46
N LEU A 232 -6.96 -3.56 -8.55
CA LEU A 232 -7.21 -3.81 -7.13
C LEU A 232 -8.70 -3.60 -6.83
N LEU A 233 -9.25 -4.49 -6.00
CA LEU A 233 -10.65 -4.44 -5.56
C LEU A 233 -10.80 -3.71 -4.23
N HIS A 234 -12.00 -3.17 -3.98
CA HIS A 234 -12.33 -2.55 -2.69
C HIS A 234 -12.11 -3.49 -1.51
N GLU A 235 -12.52 -4.76 -1.63
CA GLU A 235 -12.36 -5.76 -0.58
C GLU A 235 -10.90 -6.10 -0.29
N GLY A 236 -10.05 -6.10 -1.31
CA GLY A 236 -8.61 -6.36 -1.18
C GLY A 236 -7.93 -5.24 -0.41
N LEU A 237 -8.17 -3.99 -0.80
CA LEU A 237 -7.65 -2.81 -0.09
C LEU A 237 -8.14 -2.80 1.36
N ARG A 238 -9.44 -3.04 1.57
CA ARG A 238 -10.06 -3.13 2.89
C ARG A 238 -9.41 -4.20 3.76
N ASN A 239 -9.28 -5.44 3.24
CA ASN A 239 -8.68 -6.55 3.97
C ASN A 239 -7.23 -6.24 4.34
N TRP A 240 -6.45 -5.70 3.40
CA TRP A 240 -5.06 -5.35 3.65
C TRP A 240 -4.94 -4.31 4.76
N VAL A 241 -5.76 -3.25 4.71
CA VAL A 241 -5.77 -2.20 5.74
C VAL A 241 -6.11 -2.78 7.12
N GLU A 242 -7.17 -3.59 7.24
CA GLU A 242 -7.52 -4.22 8.53
C GLU A 242 -6.42 -5.16 9.04
N ALA A 243 -5.79 -5.93 8.14
CA ALA A 243 -4.66 -6.78 8.48
C ALA A 243 -3.44 -5.97 8.95
N ALA A 244 -3.16 -4.83 8.30
CA ALA A 244 -2.07 -3.93 8.67
C ALA A 244 -2.33 -3.23 10.00
N LEU A 245 -3.54 -2.71 10.24
CA LEU A 245 -3.93 -2.11 11.51
C LEU A 245 -3.76 -3.11 12.67
N HIS A 246 -4.12 -4.38 12.45
CA HIS A 246 -3.92 -5.44 13.42
C HIS A 246 -2.44 -5.79 13.63
N LEU A 247 -1.66 -5.93 12.56
CA LEU A 247 -0.23 -6.28 12.63
C LEU A 247 0.57 -5.21 13.37
N PHE A 248 0.31 -3.94 13.07
CA PHE A 248 1.08 -2.80 13.57
C PHE A 248 0.55 -2.23 14.89
N ASP A 249 -0.62 -2.67 15.34
CA ASP A 249 -1.32 -2.14 16.52
C ASP A 249 -1.57 -0.62 16.41
N ILE A 250 -2.17 -0.21 15.29
CA ILE A 250 -2.41 1.20 14.94
C ILE A 250 -3.82 1.64 15.36
N GLY A 251 -3.90 2.81 15.99
CA GLY A 251 -5.15 3.45 16.46
C GLY A 251 -5.35 4.88 15.95
N ILE A 252 -6.20 5.65 16.66
CA ILE A 252 -6.67 7.00 16.28
C ILE A 252 -5.63 8.11 16.45
N ASP A 253 -4.57 7.87 17.21
CA ASP A 253 -3.54 8.87 17.54
C ASP A 253 -2.32 8.81 16.61
N GLN A 254 -2.51 8.27 15.40
CA GLN A 254 -1.43 7.97 14.47
C GLN A 254 -1.28 9.09 13.45
N ILE A 255 -0.03 9.51 13.22
CA ILE A 255 0.35 10.45 12.18
C ILE A 255 1.24 9.69 11.19
N VAL A 256 0.67 9.41 10.02
CA VAL A 256 1.31 8.63 8.97
C VAL A 256 2.02 9.56 8.00
N LEU A 257 3.32 9.35 7.79
CA LEU A 257 4.07 10.05 6.74
C LEU A 257 3.69 9.48 5.37
N GLN A 258 3.33 10.38 4.44
CA GLN A 258 3.03 10.04 3.07
C GLN A 258 4.07 10.68 2.14
N GLN A 259 5.15 9.93 1.90
CA GLN A 259 6.26 10.34 1.04
C GLN A 259 6.38 9.52 -0.24
N THR A 260 5.75 8.34 -0.28
CA THR A 260 5.93 7.41 -1.39
C THR A 260 5.20 7.87 -2.65
N SER A 261 5.84 7.71 -3.81
CA SER A 261 5.24 8.00 -5.11
C SER A 261 3.98 7.16 -5.33
N CYS A 262 2.94 7.75 -5.94
CA CYS A 262 1.71 7.07 -6.32
C CYS A 262 1.89 6.02 -7.44
N SER A 263 3.09 5.90 -8.02
CA SER A 263 3.48 4.76 -8.88
C SER A 263 3.57 3.45 -8.10
N PHE A 264 3.70 3.49 -6.78
CA PHE A 264 3.80 2.32 -5.91
C PHE A 264 2.56 2.19 -5.03
N ASP A 265 2.12 0.95 -4.83
CA ASP A 265 0.98 0.61 -3.96
C ASP A 265 1.18 1.05 -2.49
N MET A 266 2.43 1.11 -2.02
CA MET A 266 2.83 1.70 -0.73
C MET A 266 2.31 3.14 -0.50
N CYS A 267 2.10 3.92 -1.56
CA CYS A 267 1.48 5.23 -1.43
C CYS A 267 0.06 5.13 -0.87
N PHE A 268 -0.73 4.18 -1.37
CA PHE A 268 -2.11 3.97 -0.94
C PHE A 268 -2.21 3.22 0.38
N VAL A 269 -1.19 2.43 0.73
CA VAL A 269 -0.98 1.95 2.11
C VAL A 269 -0.95 3.13 3.08
N GLN A 270 -0.08 4.11 2.84
CA GLN A 270 0.07 5.25 3.74
C GLN A 270 -1.24 6.04 3.85
N VAL A 271 -1.89 6.30 2.71
CA VAL A 271 -3.20 6.99 2.66
C VAL A 271 -4.25 6.24 3.46
N PHE A 272 -4.53 4.98 3.15
CA PHE A 272 -5.63 4.26 3.78
C PHE A 272 -5.34 3.82 5.21
N LEU A 273 -4.08 3.58 5.57
CA LEU A 273 -3.71 3.28 6.96
C LEU A 273 -4.01 4.46 7.88
N ALA A 274 -3.71 5.69 7.43
CA ALA A 274 -4.05 6.90 8.19
C ALA A 274 -5.57 7.09 8.29
N LEU A 275 -6.26 7.07 7.14
CA LEU A 275 -7.67 7.43 7.06
C LEU A 275 -8.60 6.39 7.67
N CYS A 276 -8.23 5.11 7.61
CA CYS A 276 -9.02 4.01 8.18
C CYS A 276 -8.68 3.73 9.66
N SER A 277 -7.73 4.45 10.25
CA SER A 277 -7.47 4.40 11.70
C SER A 277 -8.05 5.60 12.44
N GLY A 278 -8.62 6.60 11.72
CA GLY A 278 -9.01 7.89 12.29
C GLY A 278 -7.82 8.82 12.54
N GLY A 279 -6.63 8.46 12.04
CA GLY A 279 -5.40 9.21 12.18
C GLY A 279 -5.27 10.37 11.18
N LEU A 280 -4.07 10.94 11.15
CA LEU A 280 -3.68 12.08 10.32
C LEU A 280 -2.66 11.66 9.26
N LEU A 281 -2.96 11.94 8.00
CA LEU A 281 -2.02 11.78 6.89
C LEU A 281 -1.20 13.07 6.72
N CYS A 282 0.11 12.97 6.90
CA CYS A 282 1.05 14.06 6.69
C CYS A 282 1.73 13.90 5.33
N LEU A 283 1.34 14.75 4.37
CA LEU A 283 1.75 14.70 2.97
C LEU A 283 3.06 15.46 2.77
N VAL A 284 4.09 14.75 2.29
CA VAL A 284 5.34 15.38 1.88
C VAL A 284 5.16 16.03 0.50
N PRO A 285 5.65 17.25 0.24
CA PRO A 285 5.60 17.84 -1.09
C PRO A 285 6.32 16.97 -2.15
N SER A 286 5.80 16.93 -3.38
CA SER A 286 6.35 16.15 -4.49
C SER A 286 7.87 16.33 -4.69
N GLY A 287 8.34 17.58 -4.73
CA GLY A 287 9.76 17.91 -4.89
C GLY A 287 10.64 17.57 -3.69
N SER A 288 10.08 17.21 -2.54
CA SER A 288 10.83 16.95 -1.30
C SER A 288 10.98 15.47 -0.97
N SER A 289 10.36 14.54 -1.71
CA SER A 289 10.40 13.11 -1.34
C SER A 289 11.78 12.46 -1.40
N ALA A 290 12.65 12.93 -2.30
CA ALA A 290 14.04 12.46 -2.38
C ALA A 290 14.97 13.21 -1.40
N ASN A 291 14.49 14.27 -0.75
CA ASN A 291 15.28 15.09 0.17
C ASN A 291 15.29 14.45 1.57
N ALA A 292 16.34 13.68 1.86
CA ALA A 292 16.52 13.01 3.14
C ALA A 292 16.40 13.96 4.34
N THR A 293 16.99 15.16 4.26
CA THR A 293 16.92 16.18 5.32
C THR A 293 15.49 16.60 5.59
N PHE A 294 14.75 16.97 4.54
CA PHE A 294 13.34 17.36 4.67
C PHE A 294 12.50 16.25 5.31
N ILE A 295 12.70 15.00 4.90
CA ILE A 295 11.96 13.85 5.47
C ILE A 295 12.26 13.70 6.96
N THR A 296 13.53 13.74 7.36
CA THR A 296 13.91 13.58 8.78
C THR A 296 13.46 14.74 9.65
N GLU A 297 13.46 15.97 9.11
CA GLU A 297 12.92 17.14 9.79
C GLU A 297 11.40 17.03 9.92
N ALA A 298 10.70 16.59 8.88
CA ALA A 298 9.25 16.37 8.92
C ALA A 298 8.86 15.27 9.92
N ILE A 299 9.63 14.17 10.00
CA ILE A 299 9.41 13.11 11.00
C ILE A 299 9.39 13.71 12.42
N ALA A 300 10.36 14.57 12.73
CA ALA A 300 10.50 15.17 14.04
C ALA A 300 9.50 16.30 14.29
N ALA A 301 9.36 17.23 13.34
CA ALA A 301 8.55 18.45 13.48
C ALA A 301 7.06 18.16 13.46
N GLU A 302 6.63 17.18 12.67
CA GLU A 302 5.21 16.83 12.50
C GLU A 302 4.75 15.73 13.46
N GLY A 303 5.65 15.22 14.31
CA GLY A 303 5.34 14.16 15.28
C GLY A 303 4.92 12.84 14.64
N ILE A 304 5.55 12.49 13.50
CA ILE A 304 5.21 11.28 12.74
C ILE A 304 5.32 10.04 13.62
N THR A 305 4.26 9.24 13.65
CA THR A 305 4.19 8.01 14.44
C THR A 305 4.43 6.75 13.62
N PHE A 306 4.11 6.81 12.31
CA PHE A 306 4.27 5.71 11.38
C PHE A 306 5.01 6.15 10.12
N THR A 307 6.02 5.37 9.71
CA THR A 307 6.64 5.46 8.40
C THR A 307 6.61 4.12 7.69
N GLY A 308 6.43 4.13 6.37
CA GLY A 308 6.61 2.96 5.51
C GLY A 308 7.59 3.32 4.39
N ALA A 309 8.73 2.63 4.29
CA ALA A 309 9.78 2.96 3.33
C ALA A 309 10.64 1.74 2.96
N THR A 310 11.31 1.77 1.81
CA THR A 310 12.22 0.70 1.43
C THR A 310 13.47 0.67 2.34
N PRO A 311 14.18 -0.47 2.44
CA PRO A 311 15.50 -0.53 3.07
C PRO A 311 16.46 0.56 2.55
N THR A 312 16.43 0.83 1.25
CA THR A 312 17.22 1.89 0.62
C THR A 312 16.83 3.29 1.09
N GLU A 313 15.53 3.60 1.19
CA GLU A 313 15.05 4.89 1.69
C GLU A 313 15.47 5.12 3.15
N TYR A 314 15.29 4.13 4.03
CA TYR A 314 15.75 4.24 5.43
C TYR A 314 17.27 4.46 5.51
N SER A 315 18.05 3.81 4.65
CA SER A 315 19.50 4.04 4.56
C SER A 315 19.82 5.48 4.12
N ASN A 316 19.08 6.00 3.15
CA ASN A 316 19.23 7.37 2.67
C ASN A 316 18.92 8.39 3.78
N TRP A 317 17.81 8.21 4.50
CA TRP A 317 17.42 9.09 5.61
C TRP A 317 18.44 9.07 6.74
N TYR A 318 18.95 7.89 7.11
CA TYR A 318 19.95 7.77 8.16
C TYR A 318 21.29 8.41 7.79
N ARG A 319 21.74 8.26 6.53
CA ARG A 319 23.07 8.73 6.09
C ARG A 319 23.10 10.22 5.75
N TYR A 320 22.04 10.73 5.13
CA TYR A 320 22.04 12.05 4.52
C TYR A 320 20.99 13.00 5.11
N GLY A 321 20.13 12.51 6.01
CA GLY A 321 19.15 13.34 6.69
C GLY A 321 19.71 14.12 7.89
N ASP A 322 18.85 14.92 8.53
CA ASP A 322 19.16 15.57 9.79
C ASP A 322 19.09 14.56 10.94
N HIS A 323 20.25 14.00 11.26
CA HIS A 323 20.41 13.08 12.38
C HIS A 323 20.02 13.71 13.73
N LYS A 324 20.22 15.02 13.93
CA LYS A 324 19.81 15.67 15.18
C LYS A 324 18.29 15.74 15.30
N ALA A 325 17.58 15.99 14.20
CA ALA A 325 16.12 15.96 14.19
C ALA A 325 15.58 14.56 14.58
N LEU A 326 16.13 13.51 13.97
CA LEU A 326 15.78 12.12 14.31
C LEU A 326 16.10 11.76 15.78
N LEU A 327 17.15 12.32 16.37
CA LEU A 327 17.46 12.05 17.78
C LEU A 327 16.61 12.83 18.77
N ARG A 328 16.22 14.07 18.44
CA ARG A 328 15.54 14.97 19.36
C ARG A 328 14.08 14.59 19.64
N SER A 329 13.44 13.80 18.77
CA SER A 329 11.99 13.57 18.86
C SER A 329 11.50 12.29 18.19
N THR A 330 12.19 11.16 18.37
CA THR A 330 11.67 9.84 17.91
C THR A 330 10.87 9.08 18.94
N SER A 331 10.64 9.66 20.13
CA SER A 331 9.71 9.10 21.12
C SER A 331 8.28 8.93 20.56
N HIS A 332 7.88 9.79 19.62
CA HIS A 332 6.61 9.72 18.91
C HIS A 332 6.61 8.69 17.77
N TRP A 333 7.78 8.37 17.19
CA TRP A 333 7.91 7.40 16.11
C TRP A 333 7.80 5.98 16.66
N ARG A 334 6.62 5.38 16.51
CA ARG A 334 6.26 4.09 17.12
C ARG A 334 6.45 2.91 16.19
N THR A 335 6.22 3.10 14.90
CA THR A 335 6.23 2.01 13.92
C THR A 335 6.94 2.41 12.64
N ALA A 336 7.83 1.53 12.18
CA ALA A 336 8.50 1.59 10.89
C ALA A 336 8.19 0.32 10.11
N MET A 337 7.67 0.46 8.89
CA MET A 337 7.43 -0.65 7.99
C MET A 337 8.43 -0.60 6.84
N THR A 338 9.07 -1.72 6.55
CA THR A 338 9.92 -1.88 5.38
C THR A 338 9.41 -2.96 4.44
N GLY A 339 9.60 -2.73 3.15
CA GLY A 339 9.12 -3.60 2.08
C GLY A 339 9.61 -3.12 0.70
N GLY A 340 9.24 -3.84 -0.35
CA GLY A 340 9.65 -3.54 -1.73
C GLY A 340 11.07 -3.99 -2.11
N GLU A 341 11.96 -4.18 -1.13
CA GLU A 341 13.29 -4.74 -1.31
C GLU A 341 13.61 -5.75 -0.20
N ALA A 342 14.67 -6.53 -0.37
CA ALA A 342 15.13 -7.41 0.69
C ALA A 342 15.67 -6.60 1.88
N THR A 343 15.05 -6.75 3.04
CA THR A 343 15.57 -6.19 4.29
C THR A 343 16.89 -6.85 4.66
N THR A 344 17.89 -6.04 5.02
CA THR A 344 19.25 -6.53 5.30
C THR A 344 19.66 -6.25 6.75
N HIS A 345 20.74 -6.88 7.19
CA HIS A 345 21.35 -6.58 8.49
C HIS A 345 21.76 -5.11 8.62
N ALA A 346 22.11 -4.44 7.50
CA ALA A 346 22.41 -3.00 7.51
C ALA A 346 21.19 -2.16 7.91
N THR A 347 19.97 -2.59 7.53
CA THR A 347 18.72 -1.96 7.98
C THR A 347 18.56 -2.13 9.50
N LEU A 348 18.80 -3.35 10.02
CA LEU A 348 18.74 -3.58 11.48
C LEU A 348 19.77 -2.72 12.23
N GLU A 349 21.00 -2.58 11.69
CA GLU A 349 22.05 -1.73 12.27
C GLU A 349 21.64 -0.26 12.35
N ILE A 350 20.92 0.26 11.36
CA ILE A 350 20.39 1.63 11.36
C ILE A 350 19.42 1.81 12.54
N PHE A 351 18.40 0.96 12.65
CA PHE A 351 17.40 1.06 13.71
C PHE A 351 18.00 0.80 15.11
N ALA A 352 18.96 -0.12 15.22
CA ALA A 352 19.73 -0.33 16.45
C ALA A 352 20.57 0.90 16.84
N SER A 353 21.13 1.61 15.86
CA SER A 353 21.92 2.82 16.10
C SER A 353 21.06 3.99 16.56
N LEU A 354 19.87 4.15 15.96
CA LEU A 354 18.88 5.13 16.42
C LEU A 354 18.43 4.81 17.85
N ALA A 355 18.16 3.53 18.15
CA ALA A 355 17.70 3.10 19.47
C ALA A 355 18.67 3.39 20.63
N LYS A 356 19.98 3.27 20.39
CA LYS A 356 21.00 3.54 21.42
C LYS A 356 21.08 5.00 21.86
N GLN A 357 20.57 5.92 21.05
CA GLN A 357 20.76 7.35 21.22
C GLN A 357 19.50 8.07 21.76
N VAL A 358 18.43 7.33 22.07
CA VAL A 358 17.20 7.87 22.65
C VAL A 358 17.26 7.77 24.18
N ASP A 359 17.45 8.89 24.86
CA ASP A 359 17.53 8.94 26.34
C ASP A 359 16.22 8.54 27.06
N HIS A 360 15.07 8.51 26.36
CA HIS A 360 13.73 8.49 26.98
C HIS A 360 12.76 7.40 26.47
N GLY A 361 13.29 6.27 25.97
CA GLY A 361 12.56 4.99 26.11
C GLY A 361 11.46 4.63 25.11
N ASN A 362 11.42 5.21 23.89
CA ASN A 362 10.61 4.63 22.82
C ASN A 362 11.35 4.66 21.48
N THR A 363 11.46 3.50 20.84
CA THR A 363 12.12 3.32 19.53
C THR A 363 11.15 2.61 18.61
N PRO A 364 11.10 2.94 17.31
CA PRO A 364 10.06 2.43 16.44
C PRO A 364 10.18 0.91 16.23
N ARG A 365 9.11 0.18 16.51
CA ARG A 365 8.99 -1.23 16.12
C ARG A 365 9.19 -1.34 14.61
N LEU A 366 10.12 -2.18 14.18
CA LEU A 366 10.45 -2.38 12.78
C LEU A 366 9.74 -3.61 12.25
N PHE A 367 8.99 -3.47 11.17
CA PHE A 367 8.29 -4.57 10.52
C PHE A 367 8.80 -4.79 9.10
N ASN A 368 9.03 -6.04 8.73
CA ASN A 368 9.24 -6.43 7.34
C ASN A 368 7.92 -6.91 6.76
N VAL A 369 7.49 -6.33 5.64
CA VAL A 369 6.29 -6.73 4.89
C VAL A 369 6.68 -7.07 3.47
N TYR A 370 6.11 -8.16 2.96
CA TYR A 370 6.38 -8.65 1.63
C TYR A 370 5.09 -8.99 0.88
N GLY A 371 5.03 -8.53 -0.37
CA GLY A 371 4.05 -8.95 -1.36
C GLY A 371 4.28 -8.17 -2.66
N PRO A 372 3.92 -8.75 -3.80
CA PRO A 372 3.82 -8.01 -5.05
C PRO A 372 2.50 -7.25 -5.11
N THR A 373 2.40 -6.25 -6.01
CA THR A 373 1.19 -5.45 -6.20
C THR A 373 -0.04 -6.29 -6.52
N GLU A 374 0.13 -7.41 -7.22
CA GLU A 374 -0.92 -8.39 -7.54
C GLU A 374 -1.58 -9.02 -6.31
N THR A 375 -0.91 -8.98 -5.15
CA THR A 375 -1.47 -9.44 -3.87
C THR A 375 -2.17 -8.32 -3.09
N THR A 376 -2.33 -7.14 -3.67
CA THR A 376 -2.73 -5.91 -2.97
C THR A 376 -1.70 -5.57 -1.88
N VAL A 377 -0.61 -4.91 -2.27
CA VAL A 377 0.49 -4.47 -1.40
C VAL A 377 1.33 -5.63 -0.83
N GLY A 378 0.87 -6.26 0.25
CA GLY A 378 1.68 -7.16 1.08
C GLY A 378 0.88 -8.38 1.52
N ALA A 379 1.43 -9.58 1.34
CA ALA A 379 0.78 -10.83 1.70
C ALA A 379 1.33 -11.44 3.00
N THR A 380 2.57 -11.09 3.38
CA THR A 380 3.22 -11.55 4.62
C THR A 380 3.80 -10.39 5.40
N GLY A 381 3.91 -10.56 6.72
CA GLY A 381 4.54 -9.58 7.59
C GLY A 381 5.11 -10.18 8.87
N THR A 382 6.13 -9.54 9.43
CA THR A 382 6.68 -9.85 10.75
C THR A 382 7.36 -8.63 11.36
N GLU A 383 7.29 -8.52 12.69
CA GLU A 383 8.18 -7.63 13.43
C GLU A 383 9.62 -8.20 13.41
N LEU A 384 10.60 -7.31 13.31
CA LEU A 384 12.02 -7.60 13.29
C LEU A 384 12.67 -7.12 14.59
N SER A 385 13.41 -8.01 15.25
CA SER A 385 14.22 -7.63 16.40
C SER A 385 15.55 -7.04 15.93
N TYR A 386 15.78 -5.78 16.26
CA TYR A 386 17.08 -5.09 16.08
C TYR A 386 17.71 -4.69 17.42
N LEU A 387 17.05 -5.01 18.55
CA LEU A 387 17.61 -4.88 19.89
C LEU A 387 18.29 -6.21 20.27
N GLY A 388 19.50 -6.15 20.83
CA GLY A 388 20.28 -7.35 21.18
C GLY A 388 21.17 -7.86 20.04
N ASP A 389 21.41 -9.18 19.98
CA ASP A 389 22.24 -9.80 18.93
C ASP A 389 21.45 -10.02 17.64
N PHE A 390 21.28 -8.94 16.87
CA PHE A 390 20.61 -8.98 15.56
C PHE A 390 21.53 -9.48 14.44
N LYS A 391 22.84 -9.64 14.66
CA LYS A 391 23.82 -10.04 13.62
C LYS A 391 23.70 -11.52 13.24
N SER A 392 23.12 -12.32 14.13
CA SER A 392 22.82 -13.73 13.91
C SER A 392 21.35 -13.97 13.52
N ALA A 393 20.54 -12.90 13.42
CA ALA A 393 19.11 -13.00 13.17
C ALA A 393 18.81 -13.43 11.73
N ASN A 394 17.86 -14.35 11.57
CA ASN A 394 17.32 -14.67 10.26
C ASN A 394 16.23 -13.64 9.89
N ILE A 395 16.44 -12.90 8.80
CA ILE A 395 15.48 -11.89 8.32
C ILE A 395 14.43 -12.59 7.47
N SER A 396 13.24 -12.79 8.05
CA SER A 396 12.12 -13.47 7.41
C SER A 396 11.18 -12.48 6.70
N ALA A 397 10.53 -12.93 5.62
CA ALA A 397 9.37 -12.25 5.03
C ALA A 397 8.11 -12.34 5.93
N GLY A 398 8.17 -13.15 6.99
CA GLY A 398 7.15 -13.24 8.01
C GLY A 398 6.09 -14.31 7.77
N LYS A 399 4.94 -14.15 8.41
CA LYS A 399 3.79 -15.04 8.29
C LYS A 399 2.73 -14.39 7.39
N PRO A 400 1.81 -15.17 6.81
CA PRO A 400 0.68 -14.61 6.07
C PRO A 400 -0.09 -13.60 6.90
N LEU A 401 -0.42 -12.46 6.30
CA LEU A 401 -1.31 -11.46 6.89
C LEU A 401 -2.73 -12.01 7.02
N ALA A 402 -3.55 -11.35 7.83
CA ALA A 402 -4.95 -11.74 7.96
C ALA A 402 -5.67 -11.76 6.60
N GLY A 403 -6.45 -12.80 6.35
CA GLY A 403 -7.15 -13.00 5.07
C GLY A 403 -6.28 -13.52 3.92
N TYR A 404 -4.97 -13.75 4.13
CA TYR A 404 -4.07 -14.29 3.10
C TYR A 404 -3.79 -15.79 3.27
N LEU A 405 -3.59 -16.44 2.13
CA LEU A 405 -3.04 -17.78 2.01
C LEU A 405 -1.72 -17.68 1.25
N VAL A 406 -0.64 -18.25 1.79
CA VAL A 406 0.69 -18.24 1.17
C VAL A 406 1.27 -19.63 1.15
N TYR A 407 1.47 -20.17 -0.04
CA TYR A 407 1.97 -21.52 -0.25
C TYR A 407 3.36 -21.47 -0.89
N VAL A 408 4.27 -22.28 -0.36
CA VAL A 408 5.53 -22.62 -1.06
C VAL A 408 5.30 -23.94 -1.78
N MET A 409 5.45 -23.93 -3.10
CA MET A 409 5.15 -25.06 -3.97
C MET A 409 6.31 -25.39 -4.89
N ASP A 410 6.38 -26.64 -5.35
CA ASP A 410 7.31 -27.06 -6.41
C ASP A 410 6.82 -26.67 -7.82
N THR A 411 7.59 -27.04 -8.85
CA THR A 411 7.28 -26.77 -10.26
C THR A 411 6.00 -27.46 -10.77
N HIS A 412 5.43 -28.37 -10.00
CA HIS A 412 4.19 -29.09 -10.30
C HIS A 412 3.02 -28.61 -9.42
N LEU A 413 3.18 -27.46 -8.77
CA LEU A 413 2.19 -26.83 -7.89
C LEU A 413 1.81 -27.72 -6.68
N GLN A 414 2.75 -28.55 -6.21
CA GLN A 414 2.57 -29.33 -4.99
C GLN A 414 3.24 -28.61 -3.79
N PRO A 415 2.55 -28.46 -2.65
CA PRO A 415 3.16 -27.86 -1.47
C PRO A 415 4.35 -28.67 -0.95
N VAL A 416 5.41 -27.98 -0.52
CA VAL A 416 6.65 -28.61 -0.03
C VAL A 416 6.74 -28.60 1.51
N PRO A 417 7.44 -29.57 2.14
CA PRO A 417 7.71 -29.55 3.56
C PRO A 417 8.57 -28.35 4.01
N VAL A 418 8.51 -28.05 5.31
CA VAL A 418 9.32 -26.97 5.91
C VAL A 418 10.82 -27.21 5.71
N GLY A 419 11.52 -26.18 5.24
CA GLY A 419 12.98 -26.19 5.07
C GLY A 419 13.47 -26.77 3.74
N ILE A 420 12.54 -27.15 2.84
CA ILE A 420 12.85 -27.43 1.44
C ILE A 420 12.73 -26.12 0.66
N GLN A 421 13.75 -25.83 -0.17
CA GLN A 421 13.85 -24.68 -1.04
C GLN A 421 13.83 -25.11 -2.50
#